data_AF-A0A7X7GMU5-F1
#
_entry.id   AF-A0A7X7GMU5-F1
#
_cell.length_a   1.000
_cell.length_b   1.000
_cell.length_c   1.000
_cell.angle_alpha   90.00
_cell.angle_beta   90.00
_cell.angle_gamma   90.00
#
_symmetry.space_group_name_H-M   'P 1'
#
loop_
_entity.id
_entity.type
_entity.pdbx_description
1 polymer ?
#
loop_
_entity_poly.entity_id
_entity_poly.type
_entity_poly.pdbx_seq_one_letter_code
_entity_poly.pdbx_strand_id
1 'polypeptide(L)'
;DGLVIAVNGQVPDGEDLSWLWDVRFEHFENVKVVSAGERGTDLAVRLTYAGVDHTLERDPLKAIASCPPGRVEVLANYTAFRDLNTAIAKETRND
;
A
#
# COMPACT_ATOMS: atom_id res chain seq x y z
N ASP A 1 -15.72 -1.32 1.16
CA ASP A 1 -14.41 -1.71 1.72
C ASP A 1 -13.31 -1.45 0.71
N GLY A 2 -12.17 -0.91 1.15
CA GLY A 2 -11.01 -0.63 0.30
C GLY A 2 -9.75 -1.30 0.84
N LEU A 3 -8.81 -1.66 -0.03
CA LEU A 3 -7.53 -2.26 0.34
C LEU A 3 -6.38 -1.41 -0.22
N VAL A 4 -5.54 -0.90 0.67
CA VAL A 4 -4.29 -0.19 0.32
C VAL A 4 -3.11 -1.07 0.74
N ILE A 5 -2.15 -1.27 -0.15
CA ILE A 5 -0.89 -1.95 0.17
C ILE A 5 0.24 -0.97 -0.06
N ALA A 6 0.92 -0.56 1.02
CA ALA A 6 2.00 0.43 0.98
C ALA A 6 3.37 -0.23 1.23
N VAL A 7 4.28 -0.06 0.28
CA VAL A 7 5.63 -0.65 0.33
C VAL A 7 6.67 0.45 0.18
N ASN A 8 7.55 0.54 1.16
CA ASN A 8 8.79 1.31 1.09
C ASN A 8 10.01 0.39 0.93
N GLY A 9 11.16 0.95 0.60
CA GLY A 9 12.42 0.22 0.45
C GLY A 9 13.55 0.82 1.27
N GLN A 10 13.27 1.25 2.50
CA GLN A 10 14.31 1.77 3.40
C GLN A 10 15.05 0.62 4.08
N VAL A 11 16.21 0.90 4.69
CA VAL A 11 17.02 -0.09 5.42
C VAL A 11 16.19 -0.94 6.40
N PRO A 12 15.26 -0.39 7.22
CA PRO A 12 14.44 -1.20 8.12
C PRO A 12 13.40 -2.09 7.42
N ASP A 13 13.05 -1.78 6.17
CA ASP A 13 12.07 -2.53 5.38
C ASP A 13 12.70 -3.67 4.57
N GLY A 14 14.02 -3.60 4.36
CA GLY A 14 14.71 -4.33 3.30
C GLY A 14 14.69 -3.54 2.00
N GLU A 15 15.88 -3.16 1.51
CA GLU A 15 16.02 -2.40 0.27
C GLU A 15 15.77 -3.27 -0.98
N ASP A 16 16.00 -4.57 -0.86
CA ASP A 16 15.64 -5.58 -1.86
C ASP A 16 14.18 -6.00 -1.72
N LEU A 17 13.41 -5.80 -2.79
CA LEU A 17 11.98 -6.12 -2.87
C LEU A 17 11.70 -7.46 -3.56
N SER A 18 12.71 -8.30 -3.75
CA SER A 18 12.55 -9.65 -4.29
C SER A 18 11.50 -10.47 -3.54
N TRP A 19 11.33 -10.23 -2.23
CA TRP A 19 10.30 -10.87 -1.40
C TRP A 19 8.86 -10.66 -1.90
N LEU A 20 8.57 -9.59 -2.66
CA LEU A 20 7.25 -9.37 -3.26
C LEU A 20 6.83 -10.55 -4.16
N TRP A 21 7.80 -11.23 -4.75
CA TRP A 21 7.57 -12.38 -5.63
C TRP A 21 7.26 -13.66 -4.86
N ASP A 22 7.69 -13.76 -3.62
CA ASP A 22 7.36 -14.89 -2.73
C ASP A 22 5.95 -14.77 -2.12
N VAL A 23 5.37 -13.56 -2.11
CA VAL A 23 4.01 -13.32 -1.63
C VAL A 23 2.97 -13.80 -2.65
N ARG A 24 1.97 -14.54 -2.17
CA ARG A 24 0.88 -15.11 -2.97
C ARG A 24 -0.28 -14.13 -3.17
N PHE A 25 -0.03 -13.04 -3.91
CA PHE A 25 -1.02 -11.99 -4.21
C PHE A 25 -2.22 -12.48 -5.03
N GLU A 26 -2.12 -13.63 -5.69
CA GLU A 26 -3.17 -14.21 -6.53
C GLU A 26 -4.46 -14.51 -5.74
N HIS A 27 -4.40 -14.57 -4.41
CA HIS A 27 -5.58 -14.75 -3.55
C HIS A 27 -6.48 -13.51 -3.45
N PHE A 28 -6.06 -12.35 -3.94
CA PHE A 28 -6.86 -11.12 -3.96
C PHE A 28 -7.87 -11.08 -5.13
N GLU A 29 -8.45 -12.24 -5.48
CA GLU A 29 -9.45 -12.33 -6.54
C GLU A 29 -10.63 -11.39 -6.25
N ASN A 30 -10.94 -10.51 -7.20
CA ASN A 30 -12.03 -9.51 -7.13
C ASN A 30 -11.85 -8.41 -6.06
N VAL A 31 -10.67 -8.28 -5.45
CA VAL A 31 -10.35 -7.18 -4.53
C VAL A 31 -9.56 -6.12 -5.28
N LYS A 32 -10.09 -4.89 -5.34
CA LYS A 32 -9.37 -3.76 -5.93
C LYS A 32 -8.34 -3.22 -4.94
N VAL A 33 -7.06 -3.26 -5.32
CA VAL A 33 -5.93 -2.83 -4.49
C VAL A 33 -5.45 -1.43 -4.90
N VAL A 34 -5.14 -0.57 -3.94
CA VAL A 34 -4.36 0.65 -4.19
C VAL A 34 -2.92 0.38 -3.74
N SER A 35 -2.00 0.22 -4.70
CA SER A 35 -0.57 0.14 -4.43
C SER A 35 -0.03 1.52 -4.06
N ALA A 36 0.70 1.62 -2.96
CA ALA A 36 1.20 2.87 -2.40
C ALA A 36 2.61 2.77 -1.83
N GLY A 37 3.13 3.90 -1.33
CA GLY A 37 4.47 4.00 -0.77
C GLY A 37 5.54 4.31 -1.81
N GLU A 38 6.77 4.49 -1.32
CA GLU A 38 7.95 4.83 -2.12
C GLU A 38 8.17 3.85 -3.29
N ARG A 39 7.93 2.56 -3.01
CA ARG A 39 8.11 1.46 -3.95
C ARG A 39 6.77 0.89 -4.43
N GLY A 40 5.72 1.73 -4.41
CA GLY A 40 4.40 1.36 -4.91
C GLY A 40 4.38 0.94 -6.38
N THR A 41 5.31 1.47 -7.21
CA THR A 41 5.44 1.06 -8.61
C THR A 41 5.90 -0.40 -8.73
N ASP A 42 6.88 -0.83 -7.95
CA ASP A 42 7.38 -2.21 -7.95
C ASP A 42 6.27 -3.18 -7.51
N LEU A 43 5.50 -2.79 -6.50
CA LEU A 43 4.32 -3.52 -6.06
C LEU A 43 3.25 -3.59 -7.16
N ALA A 44 2.95 -2.49 -7.86
CA ALA A 44 1.99 -2.48 -8.96
C ALA A 44 2.40 -3.45 -10.08
N VAL A 45 3.70 -3.51 -10.42
CA VAL A 45 4.22 -4.50 -11.36
C VAL A 45 3.95 -5.93 -10.83
N ARG A 46 4.26 -6.21 -9.56
CA ARG A 46 3.99 -7.54 -8.98
C ARG A 46 2.50 -7.91 -9.01
N LEU A 47 1.61 -6.96 -8.70
CA LEU A 47 0.15 -7.14 -8.75
C LEU A 47 -0.35 -7.38 -10.18
N THR A 48 0.23 -6.69 -11.16
CA THR A 48 -0.04 -6.95 -12.59
C THR A 48 0.27 -8.40 -12.95
N TYR A 49 1.42 -8.92 -12.53
CA TYR A 49 1.79 -10.33 -12.76
C TYR A 49 0.90 -11.32 -12.00
N ALA A 50 0.33 -10.92 -10.86
CA ALA A 50 -0.65 -11.71 -10.12
C ALA A 50 -2.05 -11.70 -10.74
N GLY A 51 -2.32 -10.86 -11.75
CA GLY A 51 -3.66 -10.67 -12.30
C GLY A 51 -4.63 -9.93 -11.37
N VAL A 52 -4.12 -9.14 -10.41
CA VAL A 52 -4.92 -8.39 -9.44
C VAL A 52 -5.26 -6.99 -10.00
N ASP A 53 -6.53 -6.60 -9.93
CA ASP A 53 -6.94 -5.22 -10.28
C ASP A 53 -6.39 -4.23 -9.27
N HIS A 54 -5.67 -3.23 -9.75
CA HIS A 54 -5.01 -2.26 -8.90
C HIS A 54 -4.84 -0.88 -9.53
N THR A 55 -4.66 0.11 -8.66
CA THR A 55 -4.27 1.48 -9.02
C THR A 55 -3.05 1.90 -8.23
N LEU A 56 -2.27 2.85 -8.75
CA LEU A 56 -1.09 3.39 -8.09
C LEU A 56 -1.36 4.79 -7.52
N GLU A 57 -1.16 4.96 -6.21
CA GLU A 57 -1.10 6.26 -5.55
C GLU A 57 0.05 6.24 -4.54
N ARG A 58 1.07 7.06 -4.76
CA ARG A 58 2.32 7.00 -3.97
C ARG A 58 2.12 7.46 -2.54
N ASP A 59 1.22 8.40 -2.30
CA ASP A 59 0.92 8.92 -0.97
C ASP A 59 -0.12 8.03 -0.27
N PRO A 60 0.25 7.32 0.82
CA PRO A 60 -0.68 6.43 1.52
C PRO A 60 -1.95 7.12 2.02
N LEU A 61 -1.91 8.40 2.39
CA LEU A 61 -3.12 9.12 2.82
C LEU A 61 -4.06 9.38 1.64
N LYS A 62 -3.52 9.77 0.48
CA LYS A 62 -4.33 9.93 -0.75
C LYS A 62 -4.85 8.59 -1.24
N ALA A 63 -4.08 7.51 -1.09
CA ALA A 63 -4.52 6.17 -1.42
C ALA A 63 -5.75 5.76 -0.58
N ILE A 64 -5.73 6.03 0.73
CA ILE A 64 -6.88 5.83 1.61
C ILE A 64 -8.07 6.70 1.17
N ALA A 65 -7.85 7.99 0.89
CA ALA A 65 -8.90 8.91 0.46
C ALA A 65 -9.50 8.56 -0.92
N SER A 66 -8.75 7.86 -1.77
CA SER A 66 -9.23 7.39 -3.08
C SER A 66 -10.16 6.17 -2.99
N CYS A 67 -10.19 5.50 -1.83
CA CYS A 67 -11.05 4.33 -1.62
C CYS A 67 -12.51 4.76 -1.43
N PRO A 68 -13.49 3.90 -1.78
CA PRO A 68 -14.90 4.16 -1.50
C PRO A 68 -15.15 4.39 0.00
N PRO A 69 -16.17 5.21 0.37
CA PRO A 69 -16.55 5.39 1.77
C PRO A 69 -16.80 4.05 2.47
N GLY A 70 -16.25 3.87 3.67
CA GLY A 70 -16.39 2.65 4.46
C GLY A 70 -15.07 2.23 5.12
N ARG A 71 -14.97 0.94 5.45
CA ARG A 71 -13.74 0.39 6.05
C ARG A 71 -12.64 0.32 5.01
N VAL A 72 -11.48 0.90 5.32
CA VAL A 72 -10.26 0.78 4.52
C VAL A 72 -9.24 -0.04 5.30
N GLU A 73 -8.76 -1.12 4.69
CA GLU A 73 -7.67 -1.94 5.21
C GLU A 73 -6.36 -1.47 4.60
N VAL A 74 -5.34 -1.28 5.44
CA VAL A 74 -4.01 -0.87 5.00
C VAL A 74 -2.99 -1.90 5.43
N LEU A 75 -2.32 -2.51 4.45
CA LEU A 75 -1.17 -3.39 4.66
C LEU A 75 0.08 -2.59 4.34
N ALA A 76 0.95 -2.40 5.33
CA ALA A 76 2.15 -1.59 5.16
C ALA A 76 3.37 -2.27 5.78
N ASN A 77 4.52 -2.18 5.11
CA ASN A 77 5.79 -2.53 5.75
C ASN A 77 6.23 -1.45 6.75
N TYR A 78 7.33 -1.68 7.45
CA TYR A 78 7.63 -0.98 8.70
C TYR A 78 7.63 0.54 8.58
N THR A 79 8.43 1.10 7.65
CA THR A 79 8.51 2.56 7.51
C THR A 79 7.26 3.13 6.87
N ALA A 80 6.62 2.43 5.93
CA ALA A 80 5.35 2.85 5.36
C ALA A 80 4.26 2.98 6.45
N PHE A 81 4.19 2.02 7.38
CA PHE A 81 3.27 2.06 8.52
C PHE A 81 3.60 3.19 9.50
N ARG A 82 4.88 3.31 9.89
CA ARG A 82 5.35 4.36 10.80
C ARG A 82 5.05 5.75 10.26
N ASP A 83 5.35 5.97 8.99
CA ASP A 83 5.21 7.28 8.34
C ASP A 83 3.73 7.61 8.13
N LEU A 84 2.89 6.63 7.76
CA LEU A 84 1.45 6.78 7.69
C LEU A 84 0.83 7.14 9.05
N ASN A 85 1.21 6.45 10.14
CA ASN A 85 0.72 6.78 11.48
C ASN A 85 1.09 8.21 11.89
N THR A 86 2.30 8.65 11.55
CA THR A 86 2.76 10.01 11.81
C THR A 86 1.93 11.02 11.01
N ALA A 87 1.59 10.70 9.76
CA ALA A 87 0.78 11.56 8.90
C ALA A 87 -0.68 11.65 9.39
N ILE A 88 -1.32 10.52 9.74
CA ILE A 88 -2.67 10.49 10.32
C ILE A 88 -2.72 11.32 11.61
N ALA A 89 -1.75 11.14 12.51
CA ALA A 89 -1.71 11.88 13.77
C ALA A 89 -1.53 13.40 13.58
N LYS A 90 -0.96 13.84 12.46
CA LYS A 90 -0.87 15.27 12.10
C LYS A 90 -2.20 15.79 11.57
N GLU A 91 -2.86 15.06 10.68
CA GLU A 91 -4.18 15.44 10.15
C GLU A 91 -5.22 15.53 11.27
N THR A 92 -5.28 14.56 12.18
CA THR A 92 -6.20 14.57 13.33
C THR A 92 -5.96 15.70 14.32
N ARG A 93 -4.78 16.35 14.29
CA ARG A 93 -4.49 17.54 15.12
C ARG A 93 -4.88 18.85 14.45
N ASN A 94 -5.05 18.84 13.13
CA ASN A 94 -5.38 20.01 12.33
C ASN A 94 -6.90 20.17 12.11
N ASP A 95 -7.68 19.11 12.36
CA ASP A 95 -9.14 19.13 12.49
C ASP A 95 -9.58 19.57 13.90
#